data_AF-A0A1B5Z9B2-F1
#
_entry.id   AF-A0A1B5Z9B2-F1
#
_cell.length_a   1.000
_cell.length_b   1.000
_cell.length_c   1.000
_cell.angle_alpha   90.00
_cell.angle_beta   90.00
_cell.angle_gamma   90.00
#
_symmetry.space_group_name_H-M   'P 1'
#
loop_
_entity.id
_entity.type
_entity.pdbx_description
1 polymer ?
#
loop_
_entity_poly.entity_id
_entity_poly.type
_entity_poly.pdbx_seq_one_letter_code
_entity_poly.pdbx_strand_id
1 'polypeptide(L)'
;VAWKKVCTPYEEGGLGLRSLIALNEAANLKLCWDLVHSVEDWAIILNSRVLRNGKPINHHVYSSIWSSIKQEANVILDNSTWKVGLGYSIKLWTDTWCGNALVDTLNIPQNVLIWLPQRVSDIIQNQQWYIPPYLDNNFPTLKIMVQQVTLPMEPLSDILVWNGATNGLLSLKEAYEFKRQRFAILPWAKALWCKDIPPSRSLHAWRVMLDKVPTDDKLTERGCNLPS
;
A
#
# COMPACT_ATOMS: atom_id res chain seq x y z
N VAL A 1 16.42 25.64 -0.37
CA VAL A 1 16.23 24.17 -0.55
C VAL A 1 14.74 23.92 -0.71
N ALA A 2 14.31 23.09 -1.66
CA ALA A 2 12.88 22.85 -1.89
C ALA A 2 12.23 22.14 -0.68
N TRP A 3 10.96 22.46 -0.39
CA TRP A 3 10.22 21.88 0.73
C TRP A 3 10.19 20.34 0.71
N LYS A 4 9.99 19.74 -0.47
CA LYS A 4 10.06 18.29 -0.66
C LYS A 4 11.37 17.64 -0.18
N LYS A 5 12.49 18.36 -0.26
CA LYS A 5 13.80 17.89 0.23
C LYS A 5 13.93 18.08 1.73
N VAL A 6 13.42 19.20 2.27
CA VAL A 6 13.37 19.46 3.71
C VAL A 6 12.60 18.36 4.45
N CYS A 7 11.49 17.89 3.88
CA CYS A 7 10.62 16.87 4.47
C CYS A 7 11.12 15.42 4.35
N THR A 8 12.41 15.21 4.09
CA THR A 8 12.98 13.86 3.97
C THR A 8 13.81 13.53 5.22
N PRO A 9 14.02 12.24 5.53
CA PRO A 9 14.91 11.84 6.61
C PRO A 9 16.30 12.44 6.48
N TYR A 10 17.01 12.55 7.60
CA TYR A 10 18.40 13.02 7.61
C TYR A 10 19.29 12.18 6.69
N GLU A 11 19.10 10.86 6.65
CA GLU A 11 19.87 9.93 5.80
C GLU A 11 19.67 10.20 4.30
N GLU A 12 18.51 10.75 3.92
CA GLU A 12 18.19 11.15 2.56
C GLU A 12 18.58 12.61 2.27
N GLY A 13 19.27 13.29 3.20
CA GLY A 13 19.70 14.68 3.05
C GLY A 13 18.60 15.70 3.29
N GLY A 14 17.55 15.37 4.03
CA GLY A 14 16.55 16.33 4.50
C GLY A 14 16.78 16.77 5.95
N LEU A 15 15.73 17.32 6.56
CA LEU A 15 15.72 17.80 7.94
C LEU A 15 14.86 16.93 8.87
N GLY A 16 14.39 15.77 8.41
CA GLY A 16 13.55 14.85 9.20
C GLY A 16 12.13 15.35 9.46
N LEU A 17 11.70 16.46 8.84
CA LEU A 17 10.33 16.94 8.93
C LEU A 17 9.40 16.05 8.11
N ARG A 18 8.14 15.89 8.54
CA ARG A 18 7.14 15.16 7.76
C ARG A 18 6.35 16.10 6.87
N SER A 19 6.26 15.79 5.58
CA SER A 19 5.37 16.51 4.65
C SER A 19 3.91 16.31 5.07
N LEU A 20 3.19 17.43 5.29
CA LEU A 20 1.75 17.41 5.61
C LEU A 20 0.91 16.80 4.48
N ILE A 21 1.30 17.03 3.22
CA ILE A 21 0.63 16.45 2.05
C ILE A 21 0.75 14.93 2.11
N ALA A 22 1.96 14.40 2.29
CA ALA A 22 2.18 12.96 2.38
C ALA A 22 1.54 12.34 3.64
N LEU A 23 1.46 13.09 4.75
CA LEU A 23 0.73 12.65 5.95
C LEU A 23 -0.77 12.53 5.70
N ASN A 24 -1.37 13.50 5.00
CA ASN A 24 -2.78 13.46 4.64
C ASN A 24 -3.09 12.30 3.68
N GLU A 25 -2.25 12.09 2.67
CA GLU A 25 -2.37 10.95 1.76
C GLU A 25 -2.22 9.61 2.50
N ALA A 26 -1.26 9.50 3.42
CA ALA A 26 -1.08 8.32 4.26
C ALA A 26 -2.28 8.06 5.18
N ALA A 27 -2.85 9.13 5.75
CA ALA A 27 -4.06 9.03 6.57
C ALA A 27 -5.27 8.59 5.74
N ASN A 28 -5.44 9.09 4.51
CA ASN A 28 -6.49 8.65 3.59
C ASN A 28 -6.32 7.17 3.22
N LEU A 29 -5.10 6.74 2.89
CA LEU A 29 -4.82 5.33 2.60
C LEU A 29 -5.13 4.44 3.81
N LYS A 30 -4.68 4.85 5.00
CA LYS A 30 -4.94 4.13 6.25
C LYS A 30 -6.43 4.06 6.57
N LEU A 31 -7.17 5.16 6.41
CA LEU A 31 -8.61 5.20 6.62
C LEU A 31 -9.36 4.31 5.62
N CYS A 32 -8.91 4.26 4.38
CA CYS A 32 -9.44 3.35 3.37
C CYS A 32 -9.16 1.89 3.71
N TRP A 33 -7.99 1.58 4.26
CA TRP A 33 -7.65 0.25 4.76
C TRP A 33 -8.57 -0.15 5.91
N ASP A 34 -8.79 0.76 6.86
CA ASP A 34 -9.65 0.53 8.01
C ASP A 34 -11.12 0.37 7.59
N LEU A 35 -11.59 1.05 6.54
CA LEU A 35 -12.94 0.85 5.99
C LEU A 35 -13.21 -0.60 5.56
N VAL A 36 -12.18 -1.32 5.10
CA VAL A 36 -12.32 -2.71 4.62
C VAL A 36 -12.27 -3.72 5.78
N HIS A 37 -11.60 -3.38 6.88
CA HIS A 37 -11.32 -4.30 8.00
C HIS A 37 -12.13 -4.02 9.26
N SER A 38 -12.59 -2.80 9.43
CA SER A 38 -13.23 -2.37 10.67
C SER A 38 -14.64 -2.92 10.78
N VAL A 39 -14.97 -3.35 11.99
CA VAL A 39 -16.32 -3.78 12.41
C VAL A 39 -17.09 -2.65 13.10
N GLU A 40 -16.55 -1.43 13.09
CA GLU A 40 -17.23 -0.27 13.67
C GLU A 40 -18.35 0.24 12.76
N ASP A 41 -19.39 0.83 13.35
CA ASP A 41 -20.61 1.26 12.64
C ASP A 41 -20.33 2.17 11.45
N TRP A 42 -19.39 3.12 11.57
CA TRP A 42 -19.06 4.03 10.48
C TRP A 42 -18.52 3.28 9.26
N ALA A 43 -17.72 2.24 9.48
CA ALA A 43 -17.11 1.44 8.43
C ALA A 43 -18.17 0.56 7.80
N ILE A 44 -18.99 -0.13 8.59
CA ILE A 44 -20.10 -0.97 8.10
C ILE A 44 -21.07 -0.14 7.24
N ILE A 45 -21.52 1.02 7.76
CA ILE A 45 -22.46 1.89 7.06
C ILE A 45 -21.83 2.44 5.78
N LEU A 46 -20.60 2.96 5.83
CA LEU A 46 -19.97 3.52 4.64
C LEU A 46 -19.68 2.44 3.59
N ASN A 47 -19.14 1.29 4.01
CA ASN A 47 -18.83 0.15 3.15
C ASN A 47 -20.09 -0.32 2.40
N SER A 48 -21.23 -0.46 3.09
CA SER A 48 -22.51 -0.84 2.47
C SER A 48 -22.99 0.12 1.37
N ARG A 49 -22.57 1.39 1.43
CA ARG A 49 -22.91 2.43 0.45
C ARG A 49 -21.93 2.51 -0.71
N VAL A 50 -20.65 2.21 -0.47
CA VAL A 50 -19.56 2.52 -1.43
C VAL A 50 -18.88 1.29 -2.03
N LEU A 51 -19.07 0.11 -1.45
CA LEU A 51 -18.56 -1.14 -1.99
C LEU A 51 -19.72 -2.05 -2.40
N ARG A 52 -19.62 -2.65 -3.58
CA ARG A 52 -20.52 -3.72 -4.05
C ARG A 52 -19.68 -4.93 -4.42
N ASN A 53 -19.96 -6.06 -3.79
CA ASN A 53 -19.20 -7.30 -3.98
C ASN A 53 -17.68 -7.07 -3.82
N GLY A 54 -17.27 -6.28 -2.82
CA GLY A 54 -15.86 -5.95 -2.57
C GLY A 54 -15.20 -5.01 -3.58
N LYS A 55 -15.94 -4.47 -4.56
CA LYS A 55 -15.43 -3.48 -5.52
C LYS A 55 -16.00 -2.10 -5.24
N PRO A 56 -15.19 -1.03 -5.39
CA PRO A 56 -15.67 0.35 -5.32
C PRO A 56 -16.78 0.62 -6.34
N ILE A 57 -17.81 1.35 -5.93
CA ILE A 57 -18.84 1.83 -6.86
C ILE A 57 -18.28 2.90 -7.80
N ASN A 58 -18.83 2.93 -9.01
CA ASN A 58 -18.44 3.91 -10.02
C ASN A 58 -19.25 5.23 -9.95
N HIS A 59 -20.47 5.19 -9.41
CA HIS A 59 -21.32 6.39 -9.29
C HIS A 59 -20.92 7.28 -8.10
N HIS A 60 -21.37 8.53 -8.13
CA HIS A 60 -21.12 9.48 -7.06
C HIS A 60 -21.96 9.15 -5.83
N VAL A 61 -21.35 9.29 -4.64
CA VAL A 61 -22.02 9.21 -3.35
C VAL A 61 -21.64 10.43 -2.52
N TYR A 62 -22.65 11.11 -2.00
CA TYR A 62 -22.44 12.23 -1.09
C TYR A 62 -21.89 11.72 0.24
N SER A 63 -20.58 11.90 0.44
CA SER A 63 -19.84 11.57 1.65
C SER A 63 -18.49 12.30 1.63
N SER A 64 -18.19 13.03 2.72
CA SER A 64 -16.90 13.71 2.89
C SER A 64 -15.74 12.72 2.98
N ILE A 65 -15.95 11.57 3.64
CA ILE A 65 -14.95 10.51 3.80
C ILE A 65 -14.71 9.80 2.47
N TRP A 66 -15.76 9.31 1.81
CA TRP A 66 -15.57 8.55 0.57
C TRP A 66 -14.91 9.37 -0.52
N SER A 67 -15.26 10.66 -0.61
CA SER A 67 -14.67 11.56 -1.60
C SER A 67 -13.16 11.70 -1.44
N SER A 68 -12.61 11.60 -0.22
CA SER A 68 -11.17 11.68 0.01
C SER A 68 -10.44 10.35 -0.19
N ILE A 69 -11.09 9.22 0.12
CA ILE A 69 -10.43 7.90 0.11
C ILE A 69 -10.72 7.06 -1.14
N LYS A 70 -11.68 7.43 -2.00
CA LYS A 70 -12.08 6.64 -3.18
C LYS A 70 -10.89 6.22 -4.06
N GLN A 71 -9.91 7.10 -4.23
CA GLN A 71 -8.72 6.83 -5.06
C GLN A 71 -7.80 5.78 -4.42
N GLU A 72 -7.81 5.66 -3.09
CA GLU A 72 -6.98 4.72 -2.33
C GLU A 72 -7.50 3.29 -2.38
N ALA A 73 -8.77 3.08 -2.76
CA ALA A 73 -9.34 1.74 -2.81
C ALA A 73 -8.61 0.84 -3.82
N ASN A 74 -8.27 1.35 -5.01
CA ASN A 74 -7.49 0.60 -5.99
C ASN A 74 -6.05 0.38 -5.49
N VAL A 75 -5.45 1.39 -4.84
CA VAL A 75 -4.12 1.28 -4.24
C VAL A 75 -4.07 0.13 -3.24
N ILE A 76 -5.13 -0.05 -2.44
CA ILE A 76 -5.25 -1.18 -1.53
C ILE A 76 -5.33 -2.50 -2.28
N LEU A 77 -6.21 -2.61 -3.26
CA LEU A 77 -6.36 -3.84 -4.05
C LEU A 77 -5.05 -4.26 -4.72
N ASP A 78 -4.28 -3.30 -5.25
CA ASP A 78 -3.01 -3.57 -5.95
C ASP A 78 -1.86 -3.93 -4.99
N ASN A 79 -1.93 -3.53 -3.72
CA ASN A 79 -0.85 -3.70 -2.73
C ASN A 79 -1.22 -4.62 -1.57
N SER A 80 -2.28 -5.41 -1.73
CA SER A 80 -2.71 -6.37 -0.73
C SER A 80 -2.96 -7.76 -1.33
N THR A 81 -2.85 -8.76 -0.45
CA THR A 81 -3.12 -10.16 -0.76
C THR A 81 -3.96 -10.77 0.34
N TRP A 82 -4.78 -11.74 0.00
CA TRP A 82 -5.61 -12.45 0.96
C TRP A 82 -4.84 -13.62 1.57
N LYS A 83 -4.86 -13.69 2.90
CA LYS A 83 -4.47 -14.87 3.65
C LYS A 83 -5.70 -15.74 3.89
N VAL A 84 -5.67 -16.96 3.37
CA VAL A 84 -6.79 -17.90 3.43
C VAL A 84 -6.97 -18.41 4.86
N GLY A 85 -8.18 -18.25 5.38
CA GLY A 85 -8.69 -18.92 6.57
C GLY A 85 -9.72 -19.97 6.16
N LEU A 86 -10.99 -19.70 6.43
CA LEU A 86 -12.14 -20.53 6.01
C LEU A 86 -12.53 -20.35 4.54
N GLY A 87 -12.05 -19.30 3.86
CA GLY A 87 -12.25 -19.05 2.43
C GLY A 87 -13.61 -18.46 2.04
N TYR A 88 -14.46 -18.09 3.01
CA TYR A 88 -15.81 -17.57 2.76
C TYR A 88 -15.81 -16.14 2.20
N SER A 89 -14.82 -15.32 2.58
CA SER A 89 -14.73 -13.92 2.16
C SER A 89 -13.96 -13.73 0.87
N ILE A 90 -13.20 -14.74 0.44
CA ILE A 90 -12.28 -14.66 -0.71
C ILE A 90 -12.94 -15.23 -1.96
N LYS A 91 -12.90 -14.48 -3.05
CA LYS A 91 -13.32 -14.99 -4.37
C LYS A 91 -12.21 -15.84 -4.97
N LEU A 92 -12.58 -17.03 -5.43
CA LEU A 92 -11.63 -18.03 -5.88
C LEU A 92 -10.75 -17.54 -7.03
N TRP A 93 -11.35 -16.89 -8.03
CA TRP A 93 -10.65 -16.60 -9.29
C TRP A 93 -10.07 -15.19 -9.38
N THR A 94 -10.71 -14.21 -8.77
CA THR A 94 -10.40 -12.78 -8.98
C THR A 94 -9.53 -12.17 -7.89
N ASP A 95 -9.57 -12.73 -6.69
CA ASP A 95 -8.84 -12.15 -5.56
C ASP A 95 -7.42 -12.73 -5.50
N THR A 96 -6.47 -11.95 -5.00
CA THR A 96 -5.05 -12.30 -4.91
C THR A 96 -4.74 -13.06 -3.63
N TRP A 97 -5.07 -14.35 -3.59
CA TRP A 97 -4.78 -15.23 -2.45
C TRP A 97 -3.74 -16.32 -2.76
N CYS A 98 -3.42 -16.51 -4.05
CA CYS A 98 -2.47 -17.50 -4.56
C CYS A 98 -1.36 -16.81 -5.37
N GLY A 99 -0.82 -15.70 -4.82
CA GLY A 99 0.12 -14.81 -5.52
C GLY A 99 -0.60 -13.88 -6.48
N ASN A 100 -0.94 -14.35 -7.68
CA ASN A 100 -1.72 -13.61 -8.68
C ASN A 100 -3.18 -14.07 -8.69
N ALA A 101 -4.06 -13.29 -9.32
CA ALA A 101 -5.42 -13.76 -9.57
C ALA A 101 -5.39 -14.99 -10.50
N LEU A 102 -6.11 -16.04 -10.11
CA LEU A 102 -6.13 -17.30 -10.86
C LEU A 102 -6.74 -17.13 -12.25
N VAL A 103 -7.71 -16.21 -12.40
CA VAL A 103 -8.31 -15.87 -13.70
C VAL A 103 -7.26 -15.41 -14.71
N ASP A 104 -6.30 -14.60 -14.29
CA ASP A 104 -5.24 -14.09 -15.15
C ASP A 104 -4.16 -15.15 -15.39
N THR A 105 -3.79 -15.88 -14.34
CA THR A 105 -2.74 -16.91 -14.39
C THR A 105 -3.13 -18.10 -15.27
N LEU A 106 -4.40 -18.48 -15.26
CA LEU A 106 -4.95 -19.59 -16.03
C LEU A 106 -5.65 -19.13 -17.33
N ASN A 107 -5.62 -17.84 -17.64
CA ASN A 107 -6.28 -17.23 -18.82
C ASN A 107 -7.76 -17.64 -18.97
N ILE A 108 -8.53 -17.58 -17.87
CA ILE A 108 -9.92 -18.05 -17.85
C ILE A 108 -10.83 -16.98 -18.48
N PRO A 109 -11.63 -17.33 -19.51
CA PRO A 109 -12.59 -16.39 -20.09
C PRO A 109 -13.68 -15.98 -19.08
N GLN A 110 -14.05 -14.70 -19.05
CA GLN A 110 -15.03 -14.18 -18.08
C GLN A 110 -16.40 -14.87 -18.14
N ASN A 111 -16.83 -15.32 -19.33
CA ASN A 111 -18.09 -16.04 -19.53
C ASN A 111 -18.09 -17.45 -18.92
N VAL A 112 -16.92 -18.01 -18.61
CA VAL A 112 -16.80 -19.33 -17.97
C VAL A 112 -16.91 -19.20 -16.46
N LEU A 113 -16.47 -18.07 -15.88
CA LEU A 113 -16.42 -17.85 -14.42
C LEU A 113 -17.77 -18.09 -13.73
N ILE A 114 -18.90 -17.82 -14.39
CA ILE A 114 -20.24 -18.01 -13.81
C ILE A 114 -20.59 -19.47 -13.51
N TRP A 115 -19.90 -20.42 -14.17
CA TRP A 115 -20.13 -21.86 -14.02
C TRP A 115 -19.13 -22.52 -13.07
N LEU A 116 -18.12 -21.76 -12.62
CA LEU A 116 -17.09 -22.25 -11.72
C LEU A 116 -17.46 -21.96 -10.25
N PRO A 117 -16.85 -22.67 -9.29
CA PRO A 117 -16.98 -22.31 -7.88
C PRO A 117 -16.57 -20.86 -7.63
N GLN A 118 -17.27 -20.14 -6.75
CA GLN A 118 -17.09 -18.69 -6.63
C GLN A 118 -16.16 -18.30 -5.48
N ARG A 119 -16.16 -19.09 -4.40
CA ARG A 119 -15.41 -18.82 -3.18
C ARG A 119 -14.30 -19.82 -2.98
N VAL A 120 -13.26 -19.42 -2.26
CA VAL A 120 -12.19 -20.34 -1.85
C VAL A 120 -12.73 -21.45 -0.95
N SER A 121 -13.75 -21.16 -0.13
CA SER A 121 -14.46 -22.15 0.68
C SER A 121 -15.06 -23.30 -0.14
N ASP A 122 -15.40 -23.08 -1.41
CA ASP A 122 -16.04 -24.09 -2.27
C ASP A 122 -15.09 -25.23 -2.66
N ILE A 123 -13.78 -25.00 -2.54
CA ILE A 123 -12.72 -25.99 -2.80
C ILE A 123 -11.97 -26.39 -1.52
N ILE A 124 -12.55 -26.13 -0.34
CA ILE A 124 -12.04 -26.57 0.95
C ILE A 124 -13.05 -27.55 1.56
N GLN A 125 -12.58 -28.75 1.91
CA GLN A 125 -13.36 -29.74 2.65
C GLN A 125 -12.51 -30.30 3.79
N ASN A 126 -13.05 -30.34 5.01
CA ASN A 126 -12.35 -30.84 6.20
C ASN A 126 -10.95 -30.22 6.39
N GLN A 127 -10.84 -28.89 6.21
CA GLN A 127 -9.58 -28.14 6.28
C GLN A 127 -8.49 -28.61 5.29
N GLN A 128 -8.88 -29.28 4.21
CA GLN A 128 -8.01 -29.69 3.13
C GLN A 128 -8.51 -29.18 1.79
N TRP A 129 -7.58 -28.96 0.87
CA TRP A 129 -7.91 -28.60 -0.50
C TRP A 129 -8.60 -29.76 -1.20
N TYR A 130 -9.83 -29.53 -1.65
CA TYR A 130 -10.62 -30.46 -2.43
C TYR A 130 -10.94 -29.82 -3.78
N ILE A 131 -10.28 -30.31 -4.83
CA ILE A 131 -10.51 -29.85 -6.20
C ILE A 131 -11.38 -30.90 -6.90
N PRO A 132 -12.62 -30.55 -7.29
CA PRO A 132 -13.47 -31.44 -8.04
C PRO A 132 -12.81 -31.96 -9.33
N PRO A 133 -13.06 -33.22 -9.75
CA PRO A 133 -12.42 -33.80 -10.94
C PRO A 133 -12.60 -32.99 -12.22
N TYR A 134 -13.76 -32.33 -12.39
CA TYR A 134 -14.00 -31.48 -13.55
C TYR A 134 -13.11 -30.22 -13.54
N LEU A 135 -12.77 -29.66 -12.37
CA LEU A 135 -11.83 -28.54 -12.29
C LEU A 135 -10.41 -29.00 -12.58
N ASP A 136 -10.00 -30.15 -12.03
CA ASP A 136 -8.65 -30.70 -12.24
C ASP A 136 -8.41 -31.02 -13.72
N ASN A 137 -9.44 -31.54 -14.42
CA ASN A 137 -9.37 -31.81 -15.85
C ASN A 137 -9.28 -30.54 -16.72
N ASN A 138 -10.00 -29.47 -16.35
CA ASN A 138 -9.98 -28.21 -17.12
C ASN A 138 -8.77 -27.32 -16.75
N PHE A 139 -8.28 -27.41 -15.52
CA PHE A 139 -7.21 -26.58 -14.97
C PHE A 139 -6.21 -27.45 -14.18
N PRO A 140 -5.40 -28.28 -14.86
CA PRO A 140 -4.50 -29.24 -14.20
C PRO A 140 -3.42 -28.59 -13.33
N THR A 141 -3.06 -27.33 -13.63
CA THR A 141 -2.11 -26.55 -12.83
C THR A 141 -2.72 -25.97 -11.55
N LEU A 142 -4.06 -25.90 -11.44
CA LEU A 142 -4.76 -25.34 -10.28
C LEU A 142 -4.35 -26.07 -8.99
N LYS A 143 -4.30 -27.41 -9.03
CA LYS A 143 -3.92 -28.22 -7.87
C LYS A 143 -2.54 -27.88 -7.35
N ILE A 144 -1.57 -27.70 -8.25
CA ILE A 144 -0.20 -27.35 -7.89
C ILE A 144 -0.16 -25.97 -7.25
N MET A 145 -0.87 -24.99 -7.82
CA MET A 145 -0.93 -23.63 -7.30
C MET A 145 -1.55 -23.57 -5.91
N VAL A 146 -2.73 -24.18 -5.76
CA VAL A 146 -3.49 -24.16 -4.50
C VAL A 146 -2.73 -24.88 -3.37
N GLN A 147 -1.99 -25.95 -3.69
CA GLN A 147 -1.14 -26.65 -2.72
C GLN A 147 0.04 -25.82 -2.18
N GLN A 148 0.42 -24.72 -2.85
CA GLN A 148 1.43 -23.79 -2.31
C GLN A 148 0.87 -22.92 -1.18
N VAL A 149 -0.46 -22.82 -1.06
CA VAL A 149 -1.13 -22.09 0.02
C VAL A 149 -1.42 -23.03 1.18
N THR A 150 -0.80 -22.74 2.32
CA THR A 150 -1.00 -23.51 3.56
C THR A 150 -2.29 -23.07 4.24
N LEU A 151 -3.21 -24.02 4.44
CA LEU A 151 -4.43 -23.81 5.23
C LEU A 151 -4.11 -23.85 6.73
N PRO A 152 -4.80 -23.05 7.55
CA PRO A 152 -4.64 -23.12 9.00
C PRO A 152 -5.22 -24.44 9.54
N MET A 153 -4.61 -24.97 10.59
CA MET A 153 -5.11 -26.18 11.28
C MET A 153 -6.43 -25.92 12.03
N GLU A 154 -6.63 -24.67 12.45
CA GLU A 154 -7.83 -24.21 13.15
C GLU A 154 -8.70 -23.33 12.25
N PRO A 155 -10.03 -23.30 12.46
CA PRO A 155 -10.94 -22.46 11.70
C PRO A 155 -10.69 -20.98 12.01
N LEU A 156 -9.95 -20.29 11.14
CA LEU A 156 -9.67 -18.86 11.23
C LEU A 156 -10.43 -18.08 10.16
N SER A 157 -10.77 -16.82 10.45
CA SER A 157 -11.33 -15.92 9.45
C SER A 157 -10.30 -15.56 8.38
N ASP A 158 -10.78 -15.27 7.17
CA ASP A 158 -9.95 -14.73 6.08
C ASP A 158 -9.45 -13.32 6.44
N ILE A 159 -8.20 -13.01 6.10
CA ILE A 159 -7.57 -11.73 6.43
C ILE A 159 -6.95 -11.15 5.17
N LEU A 160 -7.22 -9.87 4.88
CA LEU A 160 -6.50 -9.13 3.85
C LEU A 160 -5.21 -8.56 4.46
N VAL A 161 -4.09 -8.77 3.77
CA VAL A 161 -2.73 -8.50 4.24
C VAL A 161 -2.10 -7.45 3.33
N TRP A 162 -1.57 -6.39 3.92
CA TRP A 162 -0.78 -5.40 3.19
C TRP A 162 0.61 -5.96 2.89
N ASN A 163 0.97 -6.04 1.61
CA ASN A 163 2.19 -6.74 1.16
C ASN A 163 3.48 -6.11 1.72
N GLY A 164 3.47 -4.81 1.99
CA GLY A 164 4.62 -4.09 2.53
C GLY A 164 4.76 -4.09 4.05
N ALA A 165 3.81 -4.70 4.79
CA ALA A 165 3.76 -4.62 6.25
C ALA A 165 4.27 -5.92 6.89
N THR A 166 5.04 -5.81 7.97
CA THR A 166 5.66 -6.98 8.61
C THR A 166 4.66 -7.90 9.30
N ASN A 167 3.57 -7.34 9.83
CA ASN A 167 2.49 -8.08 10.47
C ASN A 167 1.24 -8.19 9.57
N GLY A 168 1.34 -7.73 8.31
CA GLY A 168 0.23 -7.70 7.37
C GLY A 168 -0.80 -6.58 7.58
N LEU A 169 -0.69 -5.80 8.66
CA LEU A 169 -1.61 -4.71 8.94
C LEU A 169 -0.96 -3.40 8.55
N LEU A 170 -1.65 -2.60 7.73
CA LEU A 170 -1.15 -1.29 7.36
C LEU A 170 -1.20 -0.34 8.55
N SER A 171 -0.04 0.03 9.10
CA SER A 171 0.08 1.12 10.07
C SER A 171 0.17 2.48 9.37
N LEU A 172 -0.12 3.57 10.10
CA LEU A 172 0.05 4.93 9.57
C LEU A 172 1.51 5.23 9.20
N LYS A 173 2.47 4.64 9.92
CA LYS A 173 3.90 4.75 9.62
C LYS A 173 4.23 4.12 8.26
N GLU A 174 3.75 2.90 8.01
CA GLU A 174 3.97 2.20 6.74
C GLU A 174 3.24 2.91 5.59
N ALA A 175 2.02 3.39 5.82
CA ALA A 175 1.29 4.21 4.83
C ALA A 175 2.07 5.49 4.47
N TYR A 176 2.70 6.14 5.46
CA TYR A 176 3.55 7.31 5.22
C TYR A 176 4.80 6.95 4.42
N GLU A 177 5.49 5.86 4.78
CA GLU A 177 6.67 5.37 4.05
C GLU A 177 6.34 4.92 2.62
N PHE A 178 5.10 4.50 2.37
CA PHE A 178 4.59 4.15 1.04
C PHE A 178 4.26 5.39 0.19
N LYS A 179 3.65 6.42 0.79
CA LYS A 179 3.23 7.64 0.07
C LYS A 179 4.34 8.67 -0.12
N ARG A 180 5.31 8.72 0.80
CA ARG A 180 6.35 9.76 0.74
C ARG A 180 7.26 9.59 -0.47
N GLN A 181 7.70 10.71 -1.01
CA GLN A 181 8.80 10.71 -1.98
C GLN A 181 10.10 10.27 -1.29
N ARG A 182 10.73 9.21 -1.81
CA ARG A 182 12.04 8.73 -1.36
C ARG A 182 13.15 9.35 -2.21
N PHE A 183 14.26 9.66 -1.56
CA PHE A 183 15.48 10.11 -2.23
C PHE A 183 16.63 9.15 -1.93
N ALA A 184 17.70 9.25 -2.71
CA ALA A 184 18.91 8.48 -2.47
C ALA A 184 19.49 8.80 -1.09
N ILE A 185 19.98 7.76 -0.41
CA ILE A 185 20.71 7.89 0.85
C ILE A 185 22.05 8.59 0.55
N LEU A 186 22.37 9.60 1.36
CA LEU A 186 23.59 10.39 1.25
C LEU A 186 24.51 10.03 2.42
N PRO A 187 25.70 9.42 2.17
CA PRO A 187 26.60 8.95 3.22
C PRO A 187 27.00 10.06 4.21
N TRP A 188 27.18 11.28 3.73
CA TRP A 188 27.56 12.43 4.54
C TRP A 188 26.42 12.98 5.40
N ALA A 189 25.16 12.73 5.05
CA ALA A 189 24.04 13.47 5.62
C ALA A 189 23.79 13.11 7.08
N LYS A 190 23.95 11.84 7.46
CA LYS A 190 23.83 11.40 8.86
C LYS A 190 24.93 12.00 9.76
N ALA A 191 26.14 12.18 9.22
CA ALA A 191 27.28 12.72 9.97
C ALA A 191 27.08 14.19 10.36
N LEU A 192 26.32 14.96 9.59
CA LEU A 192 26.05 16.37 9.89
C LEU A 192 25.16 16.56 11.12
N TRP A 193 24.30 15.60 11.45
CA TRP A 193 23.29 15.72 12.50
C TRP A 193 23.70 15.00 13.80
N CYS A 194 25.00 14.97 14.10
CA CYS A 194 25.52 14.45 15.36
C CYS A 194 25.15 15.36 16.55
N LYS A 195 24.95 14.78 17.74
CA LYS A 195 24.58 15.50 18.96
C LYS A 195 25.64 16.50 19.43
N ASP A 196 26.90 16.27 19.06
CA ASP A 196 28.03 17.13 19.46
C ASP A 196 28.17 18.37 18.56
N ILE A 197 27.45 18.44 17.45
CA ILE A 197 27.49 19.57 16.51
C ILE A 197 26.28 20.48 16.79
N PRO A 198 26.49 21.77 17.06
CA PRO A 198 25.38 22.70 17.22
C PRO A 198 24.48 22.72 15.97
N PRO A 199 23.14 22.66 16.10
CA PRO A 199 22.22 22.59 14.95
C PRO A 199 22.41 23.71 13.91
N SER A 200 22.82 24.90 14.34
CA SER A 200 23.12 26.02 13.43
C SER A 200 24.31 25.74 12.51
N ARG A 201 25.34 25.05 13.00
CA ARG A 201 26.52 24.64 12.22
C ARG A 201 26.16 23.51 11.25
N SER A 202 25.40 22.51 11.71
CA SER A 202 24.87 21.43 10.88
C SER A 202 24.01 21.95 9.73
N LEU A 203 23.12 22.90 10.02
CA LEU A 203 22.24 23.52 9.03
C LEU A 203 23.03 24.30 7.97
N HIS A 204 24.08 25.03 8.37
CA HIS A 204 24.95 25.73 7.43
C HIS A 204 25.71 24.74 6.54
N ALA A 205 26.37 23.74 7.13
CA ALA A 205 27.09 22.70 6.40
C ALA A 205 26.17 21.92 5.45
N TRP A 206 24.94 21.61 5.87
CA TRP A 206 23.92 20.98 5.04
C TRP A 206 23.57 21.82 3.81
N ARG A 207 23.46 23.15 3.95
CA ARG A 207 23.25 24.06 2.81
C ARG A 207 24.46 24.10 1.87
N VAL A 208 25.68 24.03 2.41
CA VAL A 208 26.92 23.95 1.62
C VAL A 208 26.93 22.66 0.80
N MET A 209 26.70 21.50 1.44
CA MET A 209 26.70 20.18 0.78
C MET A 209 25.63 20.05 -0.31
N LEU A 210 24.55 20.83 -0.24
CA LEU A 210 23.51 20.88 -1.26
C LEU A 210 23.72 21.95 -2.34
N ASP A 211 24.83 22.72 -2.25
CA ASP A 211 25.10 23.85 -3.13
C ASP A 211 23.94 24.88 -3.11
N LYS A 212 23.51 25.25 -1.89
CA LYS A 212 22.39 26.18 -1.62
C LYS A 212 22.77 27.31 -0.66
N VAL A 213 24.06 27.60 -0.54
CA VAL A 213 24.57 28.83 0.06
C VAL A 213 24.61 29.90 -1.03
N PRO A 214 24.20 31.15 -0.73
CA PRO A 214 24.31 32.26 -1.67
C PRO A 214 25.77 32.74 -1.75
N THR A 215 26.61 32.00 -2.47
CA THR A 215 27.95 32.47 -2.86
C THR A 215 27.80 33.47 -4.01
N ASP A 216 28.84 34.28 -4.23
CA ASP A 216 28.87 35.27 -5.30
C ASP A 216 28.55 34.65 -6.66
N ASP A 217 29.22 33.54 -7.02
CA ASP A 217 28.94 32.79 -8.24
C ASP A 217 27.45 32.41 -8.37
N LYS A 218 26.82 31.94 -7.29
CA LYS A 218 25.40 31.56 -7.27
C LYS A 218 24.44 32.74 -7.33
N LEU A 219 24.85 33.88 -6.81
CA LEU A 219 24.09 35.12 -6.88
C LEU A 219 24.17 35.69 -8.31
N THR A 220 25.34 35.68 -8.93
CA THR A 220 25.53 36.06 -10.33
C THR A 220 24.77 35.14 -11.29
N GLU A 221 24.81 33.82 -11.10
CA GLU A 221 24.01 32.83 -11.87
C GLU A 221 22.50 33.16 -11.83
N ARG A 222 22.02 33.80 -10.76
CA ARG A 222 20.61 34.17 -10.56
C ARG A 222 20.29 35.62 -10.94
N GLY A 223 21.25 36.34 -11.53
CA GLY A 223 21.07 37.70 -12.00
C GLY A 223 21.13 38.77 -10.89
N CYS A 224 21.72 38.46 -9.74
CA CYS A 224 21.98 39.48 -8.72
C CYS A 224 23.24 40.29 -9.08
N ASN A 225 23.11 41.62 -9.07
CA ASN A 225 24.25 42.52 -9.24
C ASN A 225 25.07 42.56 -7.94
N LEU A 226 26.32 42.13 -8.00
CA LEU A 226 27.25 42.20 -6.89
C LEU A 226 28.07 43.50 -6.98
N PRO A 227 28.40 44.14 -5.84
CA PRO A 227 29.29 45.29 -5.84
C PRO A 227 30.68 44.86 -6.32
N SER A 228 31.18 45.61 -7.32
CA SER A 228 32.53 45.51 -7.85
C SER A 228 33.60 45.97 -6.87
#